data_AF-A0A9W6SL23-F1
#
_entry.id   AF-A0A9W6SL23-F1
#
_cell.length_a   1.000
_cell.length_b   1.000
_cell.length_c   1.000
_cell.angle_alpha   90.00
_cell.angle_beta   90.00
_cell.angle_gamma   90.00
#
_symmetry.space_group_name_H-M   'P 1'
#
loop_
_entity.id
_entity.type
_entity.pdbx_description
1 polymer ?
#
loop_
_entity_poly.entity_id
_entity_poly.type
_entity_poly.pdbx_seq_one_letter_code
_entity_poly.pdbx_strand_id
1 'polypeptide(L)'
;MLANELEAPAVGRTRPVGWVYRGVVTAHVASIVGQPVFAGLYLTGDYEGLGWHATGANVVTSIGYAQVIVAIVLWARLRRMWPFAATMGIVAAETVQYFAGLGGALWLHVPLGVMTIAALVVQFVDVWRGPITRREARDA
;
A
#
# COMPACT_ATOMS: atom_id res chain seq x y z
N MET A 1 -45.27 7.27 27.91
CA MET A 1 -44.12 8.00 28.49
C MET A 1 -43.35 6.96 29.30
N LEU A 2 -42.25 6.35 28.89
CA LEU A 2 -41.23 6.66 27.88
C LEU A 2 -40.73 5.34 27.26
N ALA A 3 -40.88 5.18 25.95
CA ALA A 3 -39.93 4.35 25.20
C ALA A 3 -38.70 5.24 25.00
N ASN A 4 -37.60 4.94 25.70
CA ASN A 4 -36.31 5.53 25.36
C ASN A 4 -35.46 4.40 24.80
N GLU A 5 -35.41 4.38 23.48
CA GLU A 5 -34.70 3.41 22.68
C GLU A 5 -33.23 3.42 23.08
N LEU A 6 -32.74 2.25 23.49
CA LEU A 6 -31.31 1.97 23.46
C LEU A 6 -30.94 1.88 21.97
N GLU A 7 -30.77 3.03 21.31
CA GLU A 7 -30.06 3.11 20.05
C GLU A 7 -28.62 2.65 20.32
N ALA A 8 -28.40 1.34 20.19
CA ALA A 8 -27.07 0.78 20.11
C ALA A 8 -26.39 1.51 18.94
N PRO A 9 -25.29 2.26 19.16
CA PRO A 9 -24.63 2.97 18.08
C PRO A 9 -24.19 1.92 17.06
N ALA A 10 -24.48 2.15 15.79
CA ALA A 10 -24.13 1.29 14.67
C ALA A 10 -22.59 1.22 14.46
N VAL A 11 -21.87 0.68 15.44
CA VAL A 11 -20.42 0.46 15.43
C VAL A 11 -20.18 -0.92 14.81
N GLY A 12 -20.23 -1.04 13.48
CA GLY A 12 -20.18 -2.39 12.89
C GLY A 12 -19.60 -2.61 11.50
N ARG A 13 -19.68 -1.67 10.56
CA ARG A 13 -19.40 -2.02 9.14
C ARG A 13 -18.09 -1.50 8.56
N THR A 14 -17.38 -0.60 9.25
CA THR A 14 -16.16 0.04 8.73
C THR A 14 -14.86 -0.48 9.35
N ARG A 15 -14.93 -1.17 10.49
CA ARG A 15 -13.75 -1.81 11.12
C ARG A 15 -13.08 -2.86 10.21
N PRO A 16 -13.82 -3.75 9.52
CA PRO A 16 -13.19 -4.81 8.73
C PRO A 16 -12.35 -4.26 7.57
N VAL A 17 -12.86 -3.28 6.81
CA VAL A 17 -12.13 -2.72 5.65
C VAL A 17 -10.84 -2.00 6.07
N GLY A 18 -10.83 -1.32 7.22
CA GLY A 18 -9.63 -0.69 7.76
C GLY A 18 -8.56 -1.72 8.16
N TRP A 19 -8.97 -2.86 8.75
CA TRP A 19 -8.06 -3.96 9.07
C TRP A 19 -7.52 -4.67 7.83
N VAL A 20 -8.35 -4.89 6.81
CA VAL A 20 -7.92 -5.44 5.52
C VAL A 20 -6.89 -4.51 4.88
N TYR A 21 -7.15 -3.20 4.86
CA TYR A 21 -6.20 -2.23 4.32
C TYR A 21 -4.87 -2.24 5.06
N ARG A 22 -4.88 -2.29 6.40
CA ARG A 22 -3.69 -2.48 7.23
C ARG A 22 -2.91 -3.75 6.89
N GLY A 23 -3.61 -4.87 6.74
CA GLY A 23 -2.99 -6.15 6.38
C GLY A 23 -2.31 -6.08 5.01
N VAL A 24 -2.99 -5.52 4.01
CA VAL A 24 -2.45 -5.38 2.65
C VAL A 24 -1.24 -4.45 2.63
N VAL A 25 -1.30 -3.27 3.27
CA VAL A 25 -0.16 -2.34 3.37
C VAL A 25 1.04 -2.99 4.06
N THR A 26 0.79 -3.79 5.10
CA THR A 26 1.86 -4.52 5.82
C THR A 26 2.52 -5.56 4.93
N ALA A 27 1.74 -6.35 4.19
CA ALA A 27 2.26 -7.31 3.23
C ALA A 27 3.06 -6.60 2.13
N HIS A 28 2.56 -5.46 1.65
CA HIS A 28 3.21 -4.66 0.63
C HIS A 28 4.59 -4.16 1.08
N VAL A 29 4.68 -3.59 2.29
CA VAL A 29 5.96 -3.17 2.90
C VAL A 29 6.92 -4.34 3.01
N ALA A 30 6.47 -5.48 3.55
CA ALA A 30 7.32 -6.65 3.73
C ALA A 30 7.90 -7.14 2.40
N SER A 31 7.07 -7.22 1.36
CA SER A 31 7.49 -7.66 0.03
C SER A 31 8.46 -6.67 -0.64
N ILE A 32 8.18 -5.35 -0.59
CA ILE A 32 9.02 -4.36 -1.27
C ILE A 32 10.37 -4.17 -0.57
N VAL A 33 10.42 -4.26 0.76
CA VAL A 33 11.67 -4.16 1.53
C VAL A 33 12.58 -5.37 1.29
N GLY A 34 12.02 -6.51 0.90
CA GLY A 34 12.80 -7.68 0.48
C GLY A 34 13.45 -7.54 -0.90
N GLN A 35 12.89 -6.72 -1.80
CA GLN A 35 13.38 -6.58 -3.18
C GLN A 35 14.87 -6.25 -3.31
N PRO A 36 15.44 -5.32 -2.52
CA PRO A 36 16.85 -4.99 -2.60
C PRO A 36 17.79 -6.15 -2.23
N VAL A 37 17.33 -7.13 -1.46
CA VAL A 37 18.14 -8.32 -1.14
C VAL A 37 18.38 -9.14 -2.40
N PHE A 38 17.33 -9.44 -3.17
CA PHE A 38 17.46 -10.21 -4.42
C PHE A 38 18.23 -9.43 -5.50
N ALA A 39 18.01 -8.13 -5.59
CA ALA A 39 18.81 -7.26 -6.46
C ALA A 39 20.29 -7.24 -6.04
N GLY A 40 20.56 -7.21 -4.73
CA GLY A 40 21.91 -7.27 -4.17
C GLY A 40 22.63 -8.57 -4.53
N LEU A 41 21.96 -9.72 -4.41
CA LEU A 41 22.49 -11.03 -4.83
C LEU A 41 22.95 -11.01 -6.29
N TYR A 42 22.09 -10.52 -7.18
CA TYR A 42 22.42 -10.34 -8.60
C TYR A 42 23.64 -9.45 -8.82
N LEU A 43 23.71 -8.29 -8.14
CA LEU A 43 24.84 -7.37 -8.25
C LEU A 43 26.14 -7.93 -7.68
N THR A 44 26.07 -8.91 -6.77
CA THR A 44 27.23 -9.64 -6.25
C THR A 44 27.64 -10.85 -7.09
N GLY A 45 26.96 -11.11 -8.21
CA GLY A 45 27.28 -12.17 -9.17
C GLY A 45 26.43 -13.43 -9.06
N ASP A 46 25.46 -13.48 -8.13
CA ASP A 46 24.48 -14.56 -8.05
C ASP A 46 23.31 -14.25 -9.00
N TYR A 47 23.42 -14.76 -10.23
CA TYR A 47 22.45 -14.54 -11.29
C TYR A 47 21.04 -15.10 -10.98
N GLU A 48 20.90 -16.06 -10.07
CA GLU A 48 19.57 -16.53 -9.62
C GLU A 48 18.80 -15.42 -8.89
N GLY A 49 19.53 -14.50 -8.24
CA GLY A 49 18.97 -13.30 -7.60
C GLY A 49 18.12 -12.45 -8.55
N LEU A 50 18.43 -12.44 -9.85
CA LEU A 50 17.63 -11.71 -10.84
C LEU A 50 16.24 -12.36 -11.04
N GLY A 51 16.18 -13.69 -11.04
CA GLY A 51 14.91 -14.42 -11.14
C GLY A 51 14.03 -14.21 -9.90
N TRP A 52 14.64 -14.23 -8.72
CA TRP A 52 13.96 -13.92 -7.46
C TRP A 52 13.50 -12.47 -7.39
N HIS A 53 14.31 -11.53 -7.87
CA HIS A 53 13.95 -10.12 -7.98
C HIS A 53 12.75 -9.93 -8.91
N ALA A 54 12.77 -10.52 -10.12
CA ALA A 54 11.66 -10.44 -11.07
C ALA A 54 10.37 -11.07 -10.51
N THR A 55 10.46 -12.24 -9.90
CA THR A 55 9.33 -12.91 -9.25
C THR A 55 8.76 -12.04 -8.12
N GLY A 56 9.63 -11.49 -7.28
CA GLY A 56 9.21 -10.64 -6.20
C GLY A 56 8.62 -9.30 -6.70
N ALA A 57 9.11 -8.73 -7.80
CA ALA A 57 8.51 -7.57 -8.44
C ALA A 57 7.05 -7.85 -8.85
N ASN A 58 6.77 -9.02 -9.44
CA ASN A 58 5.40 -9.44 -9.74
C ASN A 58 4.52 -9.55 -8.49
N VAL A 59 5.07 -10.06 -7.39
CA VAL A 59 4.36 -10.17 -6.11
C VAL A 59 4.06 -8.79 -5.54
N VAL A 60 5.05 -7.89 -5.47
CA VAL A 60 4.88 -6.51 -4.99
C VAL A 60 3.81 -5.81 -5.82
N THR A 61 3.87 -5.87 -7.15
CA THR A 61 2.90 -5.22 -8.04
C THR A 61 1.49 -5.80 -7.90
N SER A 62 1.37 -7.11 -7.74
CA SER A 62 0.07 -7.75 -7.48
C SER A 62 -0.54 -7.27 -6.15
N ILE A 63 0.28 -7.16 -5.10
CA ILE A 63 -0.15 -6.61 -3.80
C ILE A 63 -0.50 -5.13 -3.93
N GLY A 64 0.27 -4.35 -4.69
CA GLY A 64 0.00 -2.94 -4.96
C GLY A 64 -1.36 -2.72 -5.62
N TYR A 65 -1.71 -3.51 -6.63
CA TYR A 65 -3.05 -3.45 -7.23
C TYR A 65 -4.16 -3.90 -6.28
N ALA A 66 -3.93 -4.94 -5.48
CA ALA A 66 -4.87 -5.31 -4.42
C ALA A 66 -5.05 -4.16 -3.41
N GLN A 67 -3.98 -3.45 -3.06
CA GLN A 67 -4.02 -2.27 -2.19
C GLN A 67 -4.85 -1.14 -2.80
N VAL A 68 -4.74 -0.88 -4.12
CA VAL A 68 -5.59 0.09 -4.83
C VAL A 68 -7.05 -0.28 -4.70
N ILE A 69 -7.41 -1.55 -4.94
CA ILE A 69 -8.79 -2.02 -4.85
C ILE A 69 -9.33 -1.79 -3.43
N VAL A 70 -8.58 -2.19 -2.40
CA VAL A 70 -9.00 -1.99 -1.01
C VAL A 70 -9.09 -0.50 -0.66
N ALA A 71 -8.17 0.33 -1.16
CA ALA A 71 -8.19 1.77 -0.94
C ALA A 71 -9.40 2.45 -1.61
N ILE A 72 -9.84 1.98 -2.78
CA ILE A 72 -11.08 2.42 -3.44
C ILE A 72 -12.29 2.07 -2.59
N VAL A 73 -12.38 0.82 -2.08
CA VAL A 73 -13.47 0.40 -1.20
C VAL A 73 -13.49 1.26 0.08
N LEU A 74 -12.32 1.52 0.65
CA LEU A 74 -12.18 2.37 1.84
C LEU A 74 -12.60 3.82 1.56
N TRP A 75 -12.20 4.37 0.42
CA TRP A 75 -12.63 5.71 -0.02
C TRP A 75 -14.16 5.76 -0.20
N ALA A 76 -14.77 4.78 -0.86
CA ALA A 76 -16.21 4.71 -1.05
C ALA A 76 -16.98 4.61 0.28
N ARG A 77 -16.47 3.86 1.26
CA ARG A 77 -17.13 3.63 2.56
C ARG A 77 -16.91 4.77 3.56
N LEU A 78 -15.73 5.38 3.59
CA LEU A 78 -15.32 6.37 4.60
C LEU A 78 -15.25 7.80 4.08
N ARG A 79 -15.35 8.00 2.75
CA ARG A 79 -15.18 9.27 2.04
C ARG A 79 -13.84 9.95 2.36
N ARG A 80 -12.83 9.15 2.70
CA ARG A 80 -11.47 9.61 3.02
C ARG A 80 -10.56 9.31 1.83
N MET A 81 -10.13 10.36 1.13
CA MET A 81 -9.41 10.24 -0.15
C MET A 81 -7.91 9.94 0.02
N TRP A 82 -7.28 10.35 1.12
CA TRP A 82 -5.82 10.24 1.26
C TRP A 82 -5.26 8.81 1.12
N PRO A 83 -5.90 7.72 1.64
CA PRO A 83 -5.35 6.37 1.50
C PRO A 83 -5.33 5.94 0.03
N PHE A 84 -6.37 6.31 -0.71
CA PHE A 84 -6.47 6.09 -2.15
C PHE A 84 -5.41 6.88 -2.91
N ALA A 85 -5.30 8.20 -2.67
CA ALA A 85 -4.33 9.05 -3.35
C ALA A 85 -2.88 8.61 -3.08
N ALA A 86 -2.54 8.29 -1.83
CA ALA A 86 -1.22 7.80 -1.46
C ALA A 86 -0.90 6.44 -2.10
N THR A 87 -1.85 5.50 -2.06
CA THR A 87 -1.69 4.17 -2.70
C THR A 87 -1.51 4.31 -4.20
N MET A 88 -2.30 5.17 -4.86
CA MET A 88 -2.20 5.41 -6.29
C MET A 88 -0.82 5.98 -6.67
N GLY A 89 -0.31 6.94 -5.90
CA GLY A 89 1.04 7.50 -6.11
C GLY A 89 2.14 6.45 -5.99
N ILE A 90 2.07 5.59 -4.96
CA ILE A 90 3.03 4.50 -4.75
C ILE A 90 3.00 3.50 -5.90
N VAL A 91 1.81 3.03 -6.30
CA VAL A 91 1.65 2.03 -7.37
C VAL A 91 2.03 2.61 -8.73
N ALA A 92 1.80 3.89 -8.98
CA ALA A 92 2.28 4.55 -10.19
C ALA A 92 3.82 4.60 -10.22
N ALA A 93 4.47 5.00 -9.10
CA ALA A 93 5.92 5.00 -8.99
C ALA A 93 6.51 3.59 -9.16
N GLU A 94 5.89 2.59 -8.55
CA GLU A 94 6.27 1.19 -8.69
C GLU A 94 6.11 0.68 -10.13
N THR A 95 5.03 1.06 -10.82
CA THR A 95 4.82 0.71 -12.23
C THR A 95 5.93 1.28 -13.12
N VAL A 96 6.29 2.55 -12.92
CA VAL A 96 7.43 3.18 -13.60
C VAL A 96 8.73 2.44 -13.27
N GLN A 97 8.92 2.07 -12.00
CA GLN A 97 10.09 1.32 -11.56
C GLN A 97 10.17 -0.07 -12.21
N TYR A 98 9.03 -0.77 -12.35
CA TYR A 98 8.94 -2.08 -12.99
C TYR A 98 9.44 -2.01 -14.44
N PHE A 99 8.95 -1.03 -15.22
CA PHE A 99 9.42 -0.81 -16.58
C PHE A 99 10.88 -0.35 -16.65
N ALA A 100 11.33 0.50 -15.72
CA ALA A 100 12.74 0.87 -15.62
C ALA A 100 13.63 -0.35 -15.35
N GLY A 101 13.15 -1.30 -14.54
CA GLY A 101 13.83 -2.58 -14.26
C GLY A 101 13.92 -3.47 -15.49
N LEU A 102 12.81 -3.65 -16.22
CA LEU A 102 12.81 -4.39 -17.49
C LEU A 102 13.74 -3.78 -18.54
N GLY A 103 13.84 -2.45 -18.58
CA GLY A 103 14.74 -1.72 -19.47
C GLY A 103 16.19 -1.64 -19.00
N GLY A 104 16.53 -2.18 -17.82
CA GLY A 104 17.89 -2.07 -17.25
C GLY A 104 18.31 -0.65 -16.90
N ALA A 105 17.36 0.28 -16.76
CA ALA A 105 17.61 1.70 -16.48
C ALA A 105 17.92 1.93 -14.98
N LEU A 106 19.06 1.43 -14.51
CA LEU A 106 19.44 1.44 -13.08
C LEU A 106 19.44 2.84 -12.46
N TRP A 107 19.84 3.87 -13.23
CA TRP A 107 19.86 5.26 -12.78
C TRP A 107 18.48 5.79 -12.36
N LEU A 108 17.40 5.21 -12.91
CA LEU A 108 16.02 5.54 -12.55
C LEU A 108 15.45 4.51 -11.58
N HIS A 109 15.65 3.22 -11.90
CA HIS A 109 15.09 2.11 -11.13
C HIS A 109 15.54 2.13 -9.67
N VAL A 110 16.84 2.34 -9.40
CA VAL A 110 17.37 2.29 -8.02
C VAL A 110 16.89 3.47 -7.18
N PRO A 111 17.06 4.76 -7.60
CA PRO A 111 16.58 5.88 -6.80
C PRO A 111 15.05 5.85 -6.61
N LEU A 112 14.31 5.51 -7.67
CA LEU A 112 12.85 5.41 -7.58
C LEU A 112 12.44 4.30 -6.62
N GLY A 113 13.10 3.14 -6.64
CA GLY A 113 12.86 2.06 -5.68
C GLY A 113 13.05 2.47 -4.23
N VAL A 114 14.13 3.20 -3.92
CA VAL A 114 14.36 3.72 -2.56
C VAL A 114 13.24 4.67 -2.14
N MET A 115 12.82 5.58 -3.02
CA MET A 115 11.72 6.52 -2.75
C MET A 115 10.39 5.80 -2.56
N THR A 116 10.08 4.79 -3.37
CA THR A 116 8.86 3.99 -3.26
C THR A 116 8.83 3.21 -1.94
N ILE A 117 9.95 2.58 -1.54
CA ILE A 117 10.07 1.91 -0.24
C ILE A 117 9.81 2.90 0.90
N ALA A 118 10.46 4.07 0.87
CA ALA A 118 10.29 5.09 1.90
C ALA A 118 8.83 5.58 1.98
N ALA A 119 8.21 5.87 0.83
CA ALA A 119 6.81 6.31 0.76
C ALA A 119 5.85 5.25 1.32
N LEU A 120 6.07 3.97 1.00
CA LEU A 120 5.24 2.89 1.50
C LEU A 120 5.43 2.66 3.01
N VAL A 121 6.66 2.82 3.54
CA VAL A 121 6.92 2.80 4.98
C VAL A 121 6.21 3.95 5.68
N VAL A 122 6.23 5.17 5.13
CA VAL A 122 5.48 6.31 5.67
C VAL A 122 3.97 6.00 5.67
N GLN A 123 3.43 5.49 4.58
CA GLN A 123 2.02 5.11 4.50
C GLN A 123 1.67 4.03 5.54
N PHE A 124 2.51 3.02 5.71
CA PHE A 124 2.35 2.00 6.75
C PHE A 124 2.26 2.65 8.14
N VAL A 125 3.21 3.54 8.46
CA VAL A 125 3.23 4.26 9.72
C VAL A 125 1.94 5.08 9.92
N ASP A 126 1.50 5.82 8.91
CA ASP A 126 0.27 6.64 8.97
C ASP A 126 -0.99 5.79 9.24
N VAL A 127 -1.10 4.66 8.54
CA VAL A 127 -2.23 3.73 8.61
C VAL A 127 -2.31 3.03 9.98
N TRP A 128 -1.16 2.82 10.64
CA TRP A 128 -1.10 2.22 11.97
C TRP A 128 -1.17 3.23 13.12
N ARG A 129 -0.71 4.47 12.93
CA ARG A 129 -0.76 5.53 13.96
C ARG A 129 -2.13 6.20 14.09
N GLY A 130 -2.88 6.36 13.00
CA GLY A 130 -4.15 7.10 13.00
C GLY A 130 -5.41 6.21 12.96
N PRO A 131 -6.51 6.61 13.63
CA PRO A 131 -7.83 6.04 13.35
C PRO A 131 -8.24 6.37 11.92
N ILE A 132 -8.54 5.36 11.10
CA ILE A 132 -9.18 5.57 9.80
C ILE A 132 -10.69 5.72 10.05
N THR A 133 -11.11 6.88 10.54
CA THR A 133 -12.50 7.20 10.84
C THR A 133 -13.18 7.88 9.65
N ARG A 134 -14.52 7.75 9.60
CA ARG A 134 -15.35 8.47 8.63
C ARG A 134 -15.14 9.97 8.85
N ARG A 135 -14.94 10.73 7.77
CA ARG A 135 -15.03 12.19 7.85
C ARG A 135 -16.49 12.53 8.16
N GLU A 136 -16.79 12.91 9.40
CA GLU A 136 -18.07 13.54 9.69
C GLU A 136 -18.17 14.79 8.83
N ALA A 137 -19.30 14.94 8.15
CA ALA A 137 -19.61 16.15 7.39
C ALA A 137 -19.79 17.28 8.41
N ARG A 138 -18.69 17.88 8.82
CA ARG A 138 -18.70 19.19 9.44
C ARG A 138 -18.82 20.18 8.29
N ASP A 139 -19.85 21.02 8.36
CA ASP A 139 -20.15 22.17 7.51
C ASP A 139 -21.10 21.88 6.32
N ALA A 140 -22.40 21.78 6.62
CA ALA A 140 -23.51 22.27 5.81
C ALA A 140 -24.62 22.79 6.74
#